data_AF-V5Z696-F1
#
_entry.id   AF-V5Z696-F1
#
_cell.length_a   1.000
_cell.length_b   1.000
_cell.length_c   1.000
_cell.angle_alpha   90.00
_cell.angle_beta   90.00
_cell.angle_gamma   90.00
#
_symmetry.space_group_name_H-M   'P 1'
#
loop_
_entity.id
_entity.type
_entity.pdbx_description
1 polymer ?
#
loop_
_entity_poly.entity_id
_entity_poly.type
_entity_poly.pdbx_seq_one_letter_code
_entity_poly.pdbx_strand_id
1 'polypeptide(L)'
;MRKTMFSCLIWALLSACTASVGQNFDDAKLAQIKNDVTTKQDLIALFGQPSSETPFPQGQSIMMWTWSQAKAMSTTQGRTLTIRLLHGKVKSYTASQS
;
A
#
# COMPACT_ATOMS: atom_id res chain seq x y z
N MET A 1 36.92 6.60 41.74
CA MET A 1 35.53 6.07 41.73
C MET A 1 34.62 7.11 41.07
N ARG A 2 33.58 6.69 40.31
CA ARG A 2 32.61 7.51 39.52
C ARG A 2 33.04 8.06 38.13
N LYS A 3 33.44 7.21 37.17
CA LYS A 3 33.48 7.62 35.75
C LYS A 3 32.84 6.63 34.77
N THR A 4 32.11 5.63 35.25
CA THR A 4 31.57 4.53 34.44
C THR A 4 30.06 4.35 34.61
N MET A 5 29.29 5.45 34.57
CA MET A 5 27.82 5.41 34.66
C MET A 5 27.13 6.33 33.64
N PHE A 6 27.71 6.51 32.45
CA PHE A 6 27.03 7.24 31.36
C PHE A 6 27.14 6.55 29.99
N SER A 7 27.60 5.29 29.94
CA SER A 7 27.89 4.62 28.66
C SER A 7 26.80 3.66 28.15
N CYS A 8 25.73 3.39 28.91
CA CYS A 8 24.70 2.42 28.51
C CYS A 8 23.46 3.03 27.83
N LEU A 9 23.25 4.34 27.89
CA LEU A 9 22.00 4.94 27.37
C LEU A 9 22.02 5.23 25.87
N ILE A 10 23.21 5.24 25.24
CA ILE A 10 23.38 5.56 23.82
C ILE A 10 23.17 4.34 22.90
N TRP A 11 23.12 3.12 23.46
CA TRP A 11 22.92 1.90 22.65
C TRP A 11 21.43 1.52 22.45
N ALA A 12 20.50 2.18 23.14
CA ALA A 12 19.07 1.87 23.07
C ALA A 12 18.34 2.49 21.85
N LEU A 13 19.06 3.19 20.96
CA LEU A 13 18.49 3.80 19.74
C LEU A 13 18.47 2.86 18.52
N LEU A 14 18.88 1.59 18.66
CA LEU A 14 18.81 0.66 17.53
C LEU A 14 17.39 0.10 17.36
N SER A 15 16.75 0.61 16.30
CA SER A 15 15.95 -0.17 15.36
C SER A 15 14.59 -0.69 15.84
N ALA A 16 13.63 0.23 15.98
CA ALA A 16 12.26 -0.11 15.61
C ALA A 16 12.16 -0.15 14.07
N CYS A 17 12.75 -1.17 13.44
CA CYS A 17 12.59 -1.40 12.01
C CYS A 17 11.14 -1.83 11.76
N THR A 18 10.29 -0.90 11.34
CA THR A 18 8.98 -1.24 10.80
C THR A 18 9.16 -1.72 9.36
N ALA A 19 9.08 -3.03 9.14
CA ALA A 19 9.08 -3.57 7.79
C ALA A 19 7.72 -3.28 7.13
N SER A 20 7.72 -2.58 6.00
CA SER A 20 6.51 -2.36 5.20
C SER A 20 6.74 -2.71 3.73
N VAL A 21 5.69 -3.22 3.09
CA VAL A 21 5.64 -3.54 1.66
C VAL A 21 4.55 -2.70 1.01
N GLY A 22 4.82 -2.18 -0.18
CA GLY A 22 3.87 -1.39 -0.97
C GLY A 22 3.62 0.03 -0.42
N GLN A 23 2.71 0.75 -1.08
CA GLN A 23 2.28 2.07 -0.65
C GLN A 23 0.93 1.99 0.07
N ASN A 24 0.85 2.57 1.27
CA ASN A 24 -0.42 2.65 1.98
C ASN A 24 -1.39 3.58 1.24
N PHE A 25 -2.67 3.25 1.29
CA PHE A 25 -3.77 4.03 0.73
C PHE A 25 -4.91 4.08 1.73
N ASP A 26 -5.63 5.19 1.78
CA ASP A 26 -6.75 5.43 2.69
C ASP A 26 -8.06 5.63 1.93
N ASP A 27 -9.15 5.78 2.68
CA ASP A 27 -10.48 5.96 2.12
C ASP A 27 -10.62 7.27 1.32
N ALA A 28 -9.80 8.28 1.62
CA ALA A 28 -9.78 9.54 0.89
C ALA A 28 -9.23 9.38 -0.52
N LYS A 29 -8.21 8.53 -0.72
CA LYS A 29 -7.75 8.16 -2.08
C LYS A 29 -8.77 7.28 -2.80
N LEU A 30 -9.41 6.34 -2.09
CA LEU A 30 -10.44 5.48 -2.69
C LEU A 30 -11.63 6.30 -3.18
N ALA A 31 -12.05 7.33 -2.44
CA ALA A 31 -13.15 8.21 -2.83
C ALA A 31 -12.89 9.02 -4.13
N GLN A 32 -11.64 9.10 -4.59
CA GLN A 32 -11.29 9.74 -5.85
C GLN A 32 -11.50 8.83 -7.07
N ILE A 33 -11.68 7.52 -6.85
CA ILE A 33 -11.96 6.56 -7.92
C ILE A 33 -13.41 6.76 -8.39
N LYS A 34 -13.57 7.11 -9.66
CA LYS A 34 -14.84 7.23 -10.35
C LYS A 34 -14.91 6.23 -11.49
N ASN A 35 -15.92 5.36 -11.46
CA ASN A 35 -16.19 4.43 -12.54
C ASN A 35 -16.38 5.19 -13.86
N ASP A 36 -15.89 4.60 -14.95
CA ASP A 36 -15.93 5.11 -16.32
C ASP A 36 -15.19 6.43 -16.58
N VAL A 37 -14.57 7.01 -15.55
CA VAL A 37 -13.84 8.29 -15.62
C VAL A 37 -12.37 8.08 -15.28
N THR A 38 -12.08 7.51 -14.11
CA THR A 38 -10.70 7.31 -13.65
C THR A 38 -9.96 6.37 -14.59
N THR A 39 -8.79 6.82 -15.04
CA THR A 39 -7.93 6.07 -15.97
C THR A 39 -6.86 5.28 -15.22
N LYS A 40 -6.22 4.34 -15.92
CA LYS A 40 -5.02 3.64 -15.42
C LYS A 40 -3.94 4.62 -14.92
N GLN A 41 -3.72 5.72 -15.63
CA GLN A 41 -2.68 6.68 -15.27
C GLN A 41 -3.06 7.46 -14.00
N ASP A 42 -4.34 7.80 -13.82
CA ASP A 42 -4.83 8.41 -12.59
C ASP A 42 -4.65 7.46 -11.39
N LEU A 43 -4.91 6.15 -11.57
CA LEU A 43 -4.69 5.16 -10.53
C LEU A 43 -3.20 5.07 -10.14
N ILE A 44 -2.30 5.09 -11.12
CA ILE A 44 -0.86 5.09 -10.85
C ILE A 44 -0.44 6.37 -10.12
N ALA A 45 -1.03 7.52 -10.46
CA ALA A 45 -0.77 8.78 -9.75
C ALA A 45 -1.28 8.76 -8.30
N LEU A 46 -2.42 8.12 -8.04
CA LEU A 46 -3.03 8.04 -6.71
C LEU A 46 -2.36 7.00 -5.80
N PHE A 47 -2.07 5.81 -6.35
CA PHE A 47 -1.69 4.60 -5.58
C PHE A 47 -0.28 4.10 -5.87
N GLY A 48 0.44 4.71 -6.81
CA GLY A 48 1.73 4.20 -7.28
C GLY A 48 1.57 3.02 -8.24
N GLN A 49 2.69 2.35 -8.56
CA GLN A 49 2.65 1.16 -9.40
C GLN A 49 1.90 0.02 -8.70
N PRO A 50 1.07 -0.76 -9.43
CA PRO A 50 0.39 -1.91 -8.85
C PRO A 50 1.40 -2.99 -8.44
N SER A 51 1.04 -3.79 -7.44
CA SER A 51 1.78 -5.01 -7.12
C SER A 51 1.64 -6.07 -8.20
N SER A 52 0.53 -6.06 -8.95
CA SER A 52 0.36 -6.89 -10.13
C SER A 52 -0.64 -6.29 -11.12
N GLU A 53 -0.45 -6.60 -12.40
CA GLU A 53 -1.40 -6.33 -13.46
C GLU A 53 -1.58 -7.60 -14.31
N THR A 54 -2.83 -7.97 -14.56
CA THR A 54 -3.19 -9.12 -15.38
C THR A 54 -4.06 -8.63 -16.55
N PRO A 55 -3.54 -8.64 -17.79
CA PRO A 55 -4.33 -8.31 -18.96
C PRO A 55 -5.30 -9.44 -19.33
N PHE A 56 -6.45 -9.08 -19.87
CA PHE A 56 -7.47 -9.96 -20.41
C PHE A 56 -7.87 -9.51 -21.83
N PRO A 57 -8.52 -10.38 -22.64
CA PRO A 57 -9.01 -9.99 -23.96
C PRO A 57 -9.94 -8.78 -23.93
N GLN A 58 -10.16 -8.16 -25.10
CA GLN A 58 -11.10 -7.05 -25.29
C GLN A 58 -10.76 -5.81 -24.43
N GLY A 59 -9.46 -5.56 -24.21
CA GLY A 59 -8.98 -4.39 -23.49
C GLY A 59 -9.30 -4.39 -21.99
N GLN A 60 -9.64 -5.54 -21.42
CA GLN A 60 -9.84 -5.70 -19.98
C GLN A 60 -8.51 -5.88 -19.28
N SER A 61 -8.38 -5.38 -18.05
CA SER A 61 -7.28 -5.76 -17.17
C SER A 61 -7.69 -5.69 -15.70
N ILE A 62 -6.99 -6.45 -14.87
CA ILE A 62 -7.11 -6.40 -13.42
C ILE A 62 -5.80 -5.88 -12.86
N MET A 63 -5.87 -4.83 -12.05
CA MET A 63 -4.72 -4.28 -11.33
C MET A 63 -4.92 -4.49 -9.83
N MET A 64 -3.86 -4.84 -9.13
CA MET A 64 -3.89 -5.05 -7.69
C MET A 64 -2.80 -4.23 -7.01
N TRP A 65 -3.11 -3.64 -5.85
CA TRP A 65 -2.16 -3.04 -4.93
C TRP A 65 -2.26 -3.73 -3.59
N THR A 66 -1.13 -4.12 -3.04
CA THR A 66 -1.03 -4.71 -1.70
C THR A 66 -0.10 -3.85 -0.85
N TRP A 67 -0.59 -3.43 0.31
CA TRP A 67 0.21 -2.83 1.35
C TRP A 67 0.20 -3.72 2.60
N SER A 68 1.35 -3.86 3.24
CA SER A 68 1.47 -4.56 4.52
C SER A 68 2.51 -3.88 5.39
N GLN A 69 2.25 -3.79 6.69
CA GLN A 69 3.21 -3.29 7.67
C GLN A 69 3.23 -4.21 8.89
N ALA A 70 4.42 -4.75 9.17
CA ALA A 70 4.68 -5.46 10.41
C ALA A 70 4.89 -4.43 11.54
N LYS A 71 4.20 -4.63 12.66
CA LYS A 71 4.40 -3.85 13.88
C LYS A 71 5.08 -4.74 14.91
N ALA A 72 6.20 -4.28 15.47
CA ALA A 72 6.88 -4.98 16.54
C ALA A 72 5.92 -5.19 17.72
N MET A 73 5.77 -6.44 18.16
CA MET A 73 4.87 -6.85 19.26
C MET A 73 3.35 -6.64 19.01
N SER A 74 2.90 -6.50 17.75
CA SER A 74 1.48 -6.35 17.40
C SER A 74 1.12 -7.12 16.12
N THR A 75 -0.16 -7.17 15.78
CA THR A 75 -0.64 -7.75 14.51
C THR A 75 -0.16 -6.95 13.30
N THR A 76 0.13 -7.67 12.22
CA THR A 76 0.40 -7.10 10.89
C THR A 76 -0.84 -6.41 10.37
N GLN A 77 -0.70 -5.19 9.87
CA GLN A 77 -1.77 -4.50 9.17
C GLN A 77 -1.61 -4.71 7.67
N GLY A 78 -2.73 -4.96 6.99
CA GLY A 78 -2.74 -5.22 5.55
C GLY A 78 -3.85 -4.45 4.85
N ARG A 79 -3.60 -4.03 3.61
CA ARG A 79 -4.60 -3.46 2.72
C ARG A 79 -4.42 -3.99 1.31
N THR A 80 -5.52 -4.35 0.67
CA THR A 80 -5.54 -4.81 -0.72
C THR A 80 -6.58 -4.02 -1.49
N LEU A 81 -6.20 -3.53 -2.67
CA LEU A 81 -7.08 -2.86 -3.62
C LEU A 81 -7.03 -3.62 -4.94
N THR A 82 -8.17 -4.08 -5.42
CA THR A 82 -8.33 -4.73 -6.72
C THR A 82 -9.20 -3.86 -7.61
N ILE A 83 -8.73 -3.55 -8.80
CA ILE A 83 -9.44 -2.70 -9.77
C ILE A 83 -9.58 -3.44 -11.09
N ARG A 84 -10.80 -3.46 -11.64
CA ARG A 84 -11.07 -3.90 -13.01
C ARG A 84 -11.11 -2.71 -13.94
N LEU A 85 -10.33 -2.79 -15.01
CA LEU A 85 -10.31 -1.84 -16.10
C LEU A 85 -10.95 -2.43 -17.36
N LEU A 86 -11.55 -1.56 -18.16
CA LEU A 86 -11.91 -1.82 -19.55
C LEU A 86 -11.45 -0.64 -20.40
N HIS A 87 -10.67 -0.91 -21.43
CA HIS A 87 -10.05 0.11 -22.29
C HIS A 87 -9.32 1.19 -21.47
N GLY A 88 -8.63 0.78 -20.41
CA GLY A 88 -7.84 1.67 -19.55
C GLY A 88 -8.64 2.52 -18.55
N LYS A 89 -9.97 2.31 -18.42
CA LYS A 89 -10.83 3.02 -17.47
C LYS A 89 -11.45 2.10 -16.42
N VAL A 90 -11.65 2.60 -15.21
CA VAL A 90 -12.22 1.85 -14.09
C VAL A 90 -13.65 1.41 -14.37
N LYS A 91 -13.94 0.13 -14.17
CA LYS A 91 -15.30 -0.43 -14.19
C LYS A 91 -15.82 -0.79 -12.80
N SER A 92 -14.93 -1.28 -11.95
CA SER A 92 -15.25 -1.61 -10.57
C SER A 92 -13.97 -1.71 -9.74
N TYR A 93 -14.07 -1.51 -8.44
CA TYR A 93 -12.99 -1.80 -7.51
C TYR A 93 -13.52 -2.45 -6.23
N THR A 94 -12.62 -3.14 -5.53
CA THR A 94 -12.84 -3.68 -4.19
C THR A 94 -11.62 -3.37 -3.34
N ALA A 95 -11.83 -2.87 -2.13
CA ALA A 95 -10.78 -2.68 -1.14
C ALA A 95 -11.07 -3.55 0.10
N SER A 96 -10.03 -4.13 0.68
CA SER A 96 -10.11 -4.90 1.92
C SER A 96 -8.95 -4.54 2.85
N GLN A 97 -9.18 -4.62 4.15
CA GLN A 97 -8.17 -4.40 5.18
C GLN A 97 -8.21 -5.50 6.25
N SER A 98 -7.07 -5.80 6.85
CA SER A 98 -6.88 -6.79 7.93
C SER A 98 -6.14 -6.18 9.12
#